data_AF-A0A227J8H7-F1
#
_entry.id   AF-A0A227J8H7-F1
#
_cell.length_a   1.000
_cell.length_b   1.000
_cell.length_c   1.000
_cell.angle_alpha   90.00
_cell.angle_beta   90.00
_cell.angle_gamma   90.00
#
_symmetry.space_group_name_H-M   'P 1'
#
loop_
_entity.id
_entity.type
_entity.pdbx_description
1 polymer ?
#
loop_
_entity_poly.entity_id
_entity_poly.type
_entity_poly.pdbx_seq_one_letter_code
_entity_poly.pdbx_strand_id
1 'polypeptide(L)'
;KAFDSGWTIEQSIVSGSDKAILDLDGSVENNRDIDTHTSIPAGTKIEYKVTATVNNNAVGEILNLLTVDGDTVSAKTKASAEKYDFEKHITRFLDQDGVTSLSGGYTPGGYIEYEISLVNLNNVHMQNMPIKDELSAIKTQYLDGSMGAAFDSWT
;
A
#
# COMPACT_ATOMS: atom_id res chain seq x y z
N LYS A 1 3.02 3.40 -18.85
CA LYS A 1 1.54 3.48 -18.78
C LYS A 1 1.11 2.83 -17.48
N ALA A 2 0.04 3.30 -16.83
CA ALA A 2 -0.42 2.72 -15.56
C ALA A 2 -1.04 1.32 -15.74
N PHE A 3 -1.52 1.02 -16.94
CA PHE A 3 -2.09 -0.27 -17.31
C PHE A 3 -1.26 -0.93 -18.42
N ASP A 4 -1.20 -2.26 -18.38
CA ASP A 4 -0.64 -3.08 -19.44
C ASP A 4 -1.61 -3.19 -20.63
N SER A 5 -1.09 -3.61 -21.79
CA SER A 5 -1.93 -3.90 -22.96
C SER A 5 -2.83 -5.10 -22.71
N GLY A 6 -4.00 -5.12 -23.36
CA GLY A 6 -4.97 -6.22 -23.28
C GLY A 6 -6.17 -5.94 -22.38
N TRP A 7 -6.45 -4.67 -22.10
CA TRP A 7 -7.65 -4.28 -21.37
C TRP A 7 -8.92 -4.47 -22.21
N THR A 8 -10.02 -4.80 -21.56
CA THR A 8 -11.30 -5.09 -22.20
C THR A 8 -12.35 -4.05 -21.84
N ILE A 9 -13.32 -3.89 -22.73
CA ILE A 9 -14.43 -2.95 -22.60
C ILE A 9 -15.72 -3.74 -22.83
N GLU A 10 -16.63 -3.70 -21.87
CA GLU A 10 -17.99 -4.23 -21.99
C GLU A 10 -18.98 -3.07 -21.90
N GLN A 11 -19.91 -2.99 -22.85
CA GLN A 11 -20.93 -1.96 -22.95
C GLN A 11 -22.29 -2.56 -22.60
N SER A 12 -23.09 -1.89 -21.76
CA SER A 12 -24.43 -2.37 -21.43
C SER A 12 -25.42 -1.25 -21.11
N ILE A 13 -26.70 -1.51 -21.38
CA ILE A 13 -27.81 -0.70 -20.87
C ILE A 13 -28.22 -1.33 -19.54
N VAL A 14 -28.05 -0.58 -18.45
CA VAL A 14 -28.34 -1.07 -17.10
C VAL A 14 -29.83 -0.93 -16.77
N SER A 15 -30.47 0.14 -17.24
CA SER A 15 -31.91 0.38 -17.07
C SER A 15 -32.42 1.41 -18.08
N GLY A 16 -33.74 1.43 -18.33
CA GLY A 16 -34.39 2.39 -19.22
C GLY A 16 -34.68 1.78 -20.60
N SER A 17 -34.50 2.57 -21.66
CA SER A 17 -34.83 2.13 -23.02
C SER A 17 -33.68 1.37 -23.69
N ASP A 18 -34.03 0.24 -24.29
CA ASP A 18 -33.22 -0.59 -25.18
C ASP A 18 -32.85 0.09 -26.51
N LYS A 19 -33.46 1.23 -26.83
CA LYS A 19 -33.14 2.04 -28.02
C LYS A 19 -31.90 2.90 -27.85
N ALA A 20 -31.24 2.87 -26.70
CA ALA A 20 -29.98 3.57 -26.54
C ALA A 20 -28.92 2.98 -27.46
N ILE A 21 -28.12 3.86 -28.07
CA ILE A 21 -26.97 3.48 -28.89
C ILE A 21 -25.73 3.90 -28.12
N LEU A 22 -24.94 2.92 -27.70
CA LEU A 22 -23.80 3.16 -26.83
C LEU A 22 -22.58 3.59 -27.65
N ASP A 23 -22.45 3.15 -28.89
CA ASP A 23 -21.37 3.52 -29.79
C ASP A 23 -21.96 3.88 -31.16
N LEU A 24 -22.19 5.18 -31.38
CA LEU A 24 -22.71 5.69 -32.65
C LEU A 24 -21.67 5.62 -33.77
N ASP A 25 -20.38 5.65 -33.41
CA ASP A 25 -19.27 5.79 -34.34
C ASP A 25 -18.68 4.42 -34.76
N GLY A 26 -19.02 3.36 -34.02
CA GLY A 26 -18.40 2.05 -34.15
C GLY A 26 -16.92 2.04 -33.74
N SER A 27 -16.50 2.99 -32.90
CA SER A 27 -15.10 3.23 -32.56
C SER A 27 -14.62 2.45 -31.33
N VAL A 28 -15.54 1.95 -30.49
CA VAL A 28 -15.18 1.30 -29.23
C VAL A 28 -14.60 -0.08 -29.50
N GLU A 29 -13.32 -0.24 -29.14
CA GLU A 29 -12.60 -1.50 -29.29
C GLU A 29 -11.74 -1.81 -28.07
N ASN A 30 -11.55 -3.10 -27.79
CA ASN A 30 -10.66 -3.52 -26.71
C ASN A 30 -9.25 -2.96 -26.91
N ASN A 31 -8.58 -2.68 -25.80
CA ASN A 31 -7.22 -2.18 -25.77
C ASN A 31 -7.01 -0.80 -26.44
N ARG A 32 -8.07 0.00 -26.62
CA ARG A 32 -8.02 1.38 -27.10
C ARG A 32 -8.89 2.32 -26.30
N ASP A 33 -8.47 3.58 -26.25
CA ASP A 33 -9.17 4.65 -25.55
C ASP A 33 -10.63 4.75 -26.03
N ILE A 34 -11.55 5.00 -25.09
CA ILE A 34 -12.96 5.22 -25.42
C ILE A 34 -13.11 6.67 -25.87
N ASP A 35 -13.33 6.85 -27.17
CA ASP A 35 -13.66 8.13 -27.79
C ASP A 35 -14.82 7.89 -28.77
N THR A 36 -16.04 8.16 -28.29
CA THR A 36 -17.29 7.80 -28.98
C THR A 36 -18.42 8.76 -28.63
N HIS A 37 -19.41 8.82 -29.51
CA HIS A 37 -20.70 9.44 -29.26
C HIS A 37 -21.75 8.40 -28.87
N THR A 38 -22.68 8.80 -28.01
CA THR A 38 -23.78 7.95 -27.54
C THR A 38 -25.12 8.65 -27.77
N SER A 39 -26.19 7.87 -27.99
CA SER A 39 -27.56 8.36 -28.01
C SER A 39 -28.35 7.69 -26.90
N ILE A 40 -28.67 8.45 -25.84
CA ILE A 40 -29.26 7.92 -24.61
C ILE A 40 -30.65 8.56 -24.39
N PRO A 41 -31.75 7.79 -24.49
CA PRO A 41 -33.08 8.28 -24.17
C PRO A 41 -33.23 8.70 -22.70
N ALA A 42 -34.24 9.53 -22.43
CA ALA A 42 -34.53 9.98 -21.07
C ALA A 42 -34.78 8.81 -20.11
N GLY A 43 -34.16 8.88 -18.92
CA GLY A 43 -34.26 7.84 -17.90
C GLY A 43 -33.42 6.59 -18.17
N THR A 44 -32.64 6.55 -19.26
CA THR A 44 -31.73 5.44 -19.54
C THR A 44 -30.40 5.60 -18.82
N LYS A 45 -29.92 4.50 -18.24
CA LYS A 45 -28.59 4.37 -17.65
C LYS A 45 -27.79 3.36 -18.46
N ILE A 46 -26.59 3.73 -18.88
CA ILE A 46 -25.64 2.85 -19.54
C ILE A 46 -24.40 2.65 -18.66
N GLU A 47 -23.63 1.61 -18.95
CA GLU A 47 -22.38 1.30 -18.29
C GLU A 47 -21.31 0.89 -19.30
N TYR A 48 -20.11 1.44 -19.08
CA TYR A 48 -18.86 1.01 -19.68
C TYR A 48 -18.02 0.35 -18.60
N LYS A 49 -17.85 -0.97 -18.68
CA LYS A 49 -17.01 -1.71 -17.76
C LYS A 49 -15.66 -1.95 -18.40
N VAL A 50 -14.66 -1.23 -17.89
CA VAL A 50 -13.26 -1.33 -18.33
C VAL A 50 -12.51 -2.25 -17.36
N THR A 51 -11.90 -3.32 -17.88
CA THR A 51 -11.07 -4.23 -17.09
C THR A 51 -9.63 -4.17 -17.61
N ALA A 52 -8.69 -3.78 -16.75
CA ALA A 52 -7.28 -3.62 -17.11
C ALA A 52 -6.35 -4.20 -16.03
N THR A 53 -5.20 -4.71 -16.45
CA THR A 53 -4.11 -5.12 -15.54
C THR A 53 -3.24 -3.91 -15.24
N VAL A 54 -3.05 -3.61 -13.95
CA VAL A 54 -2.13 -2.56 -13.51
C VAL A 54 -0.69 -2.99 -13.84
N ASN A 55 0.08 -2.07 -14.42
CA ASN A 55 1.48 -2.33 -14.75
C ASN A 55 2.28 -2.68 -13.49
N ASN A 56 3.08 -3.75 -13.54
CA ASN A 56 3.86 -4.22 -12.38
C ASN A 56 4.87 -3.20 -11.82
N ASN A 57 5.23 -2.17 -12.59
CA ASN A 57 6.12 -1.09 -12.16
C ASN A 57 5.36 0.14 -11.65
N ALA A 58 4.02 0.12 -11.60
CA ALA A 58 3.23 1.22 -11.09
C ALA A 58 3.35 1.30 -9.56
N VAL A 59 4.04 2.34 -9.07
CA VAL A 59 4.26 2.58 -7.63
C VAL A 59 3.53 3.83 -7.11
N GLY A 60 2.90 4.60 -8.00
CA GLY A 60 2.21 5.86 -7.67
C GLY A 60 0.70 5.75 -7.71
N GLU A 61 0.04 6.90 -7.52
CA GLU A 61 -1.41 7.02 -7.73
C GLU A 61 -1.77 6.83 -9.22
N ILE A 62 -2.89 6.17 -9.47
CA ILE A 62 -3.50 6.02 -10.79
C ILE A 62 -4.73 6.92 -10.83
N LEU A 63 -4.70 7.88 -11.75
CA LEU A 63 -5.80 8.82 -12.01
C LEU A 63 -6.46 8.43 -13.34
N ASN A 64 -7.74 8.11 -13.30
CA ASN A 64 -8.57 7.92 -14.49
C ASN A 64 -9.52 9.11 -14.66
N LEU A 65 -9.63 9.64 -15.87
CA LEU A 65 -10.48 10.78 -16.21
C LEU A 65 -11.59 10.32 -17.16
N LEU A 66 -12.80 10.80 -16.91
CA LEU A 66 -13.94 10.66 -17.82
C LEU A 66 -14.43 12.07 -18.16
N THR A 67 -14.53 12.37 -19.45
CA THR A 67 -15.12 13.61 -19.95
C THR A 67 -16.38 13.30 -20.74
N VAL A 68 -17.48 13.98 -20.45
CA VAL A 68 -18.77 13.87 -21.16
C VAL A 68 -19.25 15.28 -21.47
N ASP A 69 -19.41 15.59 -22.76
CA ASP A 69 -19.88 16.90 -23.24
C ASP A 69 -19.14 18.11 -22.63
N GLY A 70 -17.82 17.97 -22.44
CA GLY A 70 -16.95 19.00 -21.87
C GLY A 70 -16.84 18.99 -20.34
N ASP A 71 -17.68 18.26 -19.62
CA ASP A 71 -17.57 18.10 -18.17
C ASP A 71 -16.67 16.91 -17.80
N THR A 72 -15.74 17.11 -16.87
CA THR A 72 -14.77 16.07 -16.46
C THR A 72 -14.97 15.63 -15.01
N VAL A 73 -14.98 14.32 -14.80
CA VAL A 73 -14.88 13.68 -13.49
C VAL A 73 -13.67 12.77 -13.42
N SER A 74 -13.25 12.40 -12.21
CA SER A 74 -12.06 11.57 -12.00
C SER A 74 -12.25 10.47 -10.96
N ALA A 75 -11.59 9.35 -11.17
CA ALA A 75 -11.40 8.30 -10.17
C ALA A 75 -9.91 8.13 -9.85
N LYS A 76 -9.57 8.09 -8.57
CA LYS A 76 -8.20 7.91 -8.09
C LYS A 76 -8.08 6.59 -7.33
N THR A 77 -6.98 5.89 -7.54
CA THR A 77 -6.59 4.73 -6.75
C THR A 77 -5.08 4.72 -6.52
N LYS A 78 -4.62 3.95 -5.54
CA LYS A 78 -3.21 3.76 -5.22
C LYS A 78 -2.96 2.30 -4.87
N ALA A 79 -1.70 1.89 -4.89
CA ALA A 79 -1.34 0.56 -4.41
C ALA A 79 -1.80 0.38 -2.94
N SER A 80 -2.27 -0.82 -2.62
CA SER A 80 -2.61 -1.15 -1.23
C SER A 80 -1.34 -1.09 -0.39
N ALA A 81 -1.42 -0.44 0.77
CA ALA A 81 -0.29 -0.30 1.70
C ALA A 81 -0.32 -1.37 2.81
N GLU A 82 -1.33 -2.24 2.85
CA GLU A 82 -1.65 -3.07 4.02
C GLU A 82 -0.93 -4.44 4.05
N LYS A 83 0.06 -4.67 3.19
CA LYS A 83 0.82 -5.93 3.16
C LYS A 83 2.28 -5.70 3.55
N TYR A 84 2.54 -5.43 4.82
CA TYR A 84 3.88 -5.51 5.39
C TYR A 84 3.82 -6.20 6.74
N ASP A 85 4.92 -6.85 7.09
CA ASP A 85 5.07 -7.56 8.36
C ASP A 85 6.31 -7.04 9.09
N PHE A 86 6.29 -7.07 10.42
CA PHE A 86 7.40 -6.60 11.23
C PHE A 86 7.48 -7.35 12.56
N GLU A 87 8.71 -7.59 13.02
CA GLU A 87 8.95 -8.23 14.31
C GLU A 87 10.15 -7.59 15.02
N LYS A 88 10.18 -7.71 16.34
CA LYS A 88 11.34 -7.37 17.17
C LYS A 88 11.58 -8.49 18.16
N HIS A 89 12.81 -8.97 18.26
CA HIS A 89 13.18 -9.97 19.24
C HIS A 89 14.58 -9.72 19.80
N ILE A 90 14.87 -10.31 20.96
CA ILE A 90 16.21 -10.30 21.55
C ILE A 90 16.99 -11.45 20.91
N THR A 91 18.17 -11.15 20.39
CA THR A 91 19.06 -12.16 19.81
C THR A 91 20.09 -12.65 20.81
N ARG A 92 20.66 -11.74 21.62
CA ARG A 92 21.73 -12.06 22.57
C ARG A 92 21.66 -11.22 23.84
N PHE A 93 22.13 -11.82 24.93
CA PHE A 93 22.54 -11.13 26.14
C PHE A 93 24.05 -11.27 26.24
N LEU A 94 24.77 -10.18 26.50
CA LEU A 94 26.23 -10.18 26.67
C LEU A 94 26.59 -9.68 28.07
N ASP A 95 27.68 -10.21 28.59
CA ASP A 95 28.30 -9.70 29.81
C ASP A 95 28.92 -8.30 29.59
N GLN A 96 29.45 -7.69 30.64
CA GLN A 96 30.05 -6.36 30.65
C GLN A 96 31.24 -6.23 29.68
N ASP A 97 31.88 -7.33 29.31
CA ASP A 97 32.96 -7.36 28.33
C ASP A 97 32.48 -7.16 26.87
N GLY A 98 31.17 -7.21 26.63
CA GLY A 98 30.55 -7.03 25.31
C GLY A 98 30.78 -8.18 24.34
N VAL A 99 31.30 -9.33 24.80
CA VAL A 99 31.63 -10.48 23.93
C VAL A 99 31.08 -11.78 24.49
N THR A 100 31.08 -11.96 25.81
CA THR A 100 30.65 -13.20 26.46
C THR A 100 29.12 -13.31 26.45
N SER A 101 28.59 -14.28 25.70
CA SER A 101 27.14 -14.54 25.63
C SER A 101 26.59 -15.18 26.91
N LEU A 102 25.43 -14.71 27.36
CA LEU A 102 24.71 -15.20 28.54
C LEU A 102 23.41 -15.92 28.12
N SER A 103 23.04 -16.98 28.85
CA SER A 103 21.83 -17.77 28.59
C SER A 103 20.71 -17.56 29.61
N GLY A 104 20.96 -16.83 30.70
CA GLY A 104 20.03 -16.60 31.81
C GLY A 104 19.33 -15.23 31.81
N GLY A 105 19.53 -14.41 30.77
CA GLY A 105 19.11 -13.01 30.73
C GLY A 105 20.30 -12.05 30.80
N TYR A 106 20.01 -10.78 31.04
CA TYR A 106 21.03 -9.73 31.14
C TYR A 106 21.67 -9.68 32.53
N THR A 107 22.87 -9.13 32.59
CA THR A 107 23.55 -8.71 33.82
C THR A 107 23.62 -7.18 33.85
N PRO A 108 23.52 -6.51 35.01
CA PRO A 108 23.73 -5.07 35.09
C PRO A 108 25.08 -4.64 34.48
N GLY A 109 25.06 -3.63 33.61
CA GLY A 109 26.23 -3.18 32.84
C GLY A 109 26.60 -4.05 31.63
N GLY A 110 25.90 -5.17 31.42
CA GLY A 110 26.00 -5.96 30.19
C GLY A 110 25.20 -5.37 29.05
N TYR A 111 25.14 -6.09 27.92
CA TYR A 111 24.49 -5.65 26.70
C TYR A 111 23.31 -6.56 26.32
N ILE A 112 22.32 -5.99 25.63
CA ILE A 112 21.22 -6.73 25.01
C ILE A 112 21.23 -6.40 23.52
N GLU A 113 21.30 -7.42 22.67
CA GLU A 113 21.17 -7.26 21.22
C GLU A 113 19.70 -7.51 20.83
N TYR A 114 19.14 -6.58 20.06
CA TYR A 114 17.81 -6.69 19.47
C TYR A 114 17.94 -6.79 17.95
N GLU A 115 17.10 -7.62 17.34
CA GLU A 115 16.89 -7.62 15.90
C GLU A 115 15.47 -7.15 15.59
N ILE A 116 15.35 -6.22 14.64
CA ILE A 116 14.08 -5.74 14.12
C ILE A 116 14.02 -6.16 12.65
N SER A 117 13.00 -6.94 12.29
CA SER A 117 12.74 -7.33 10.90
C SER A 117 11.53 -6.57 10.37
N LEU A 118 11.59 -6.22 9.08
CA LEU A 118 10.53 -5.52 8.37
C LEU A 118 10.48 -6.05 6.94
N VAL A 119 9.33 -6.60 6.56
CA VAL A 119 9.14 -7.27 5.28
C VAL A 119 8.06 -6.56 4.48
N ASN A 120 8.43 -6.08 3.30
CA ASN A 120 7.45 -5.63 2.32
C ASN A 120 6.81 -6.83 1.64
N LEU A 121 5.53 -7.12 1.93
CA LEU A 121 4.74 -8.17 1.29
C LEU A 121 3.92 -7.61 0.11
N ASN A 122 4.05 -6.33 -0.22
CA ASN A 122 3.48 -5.75 -1.43
C ASN A 122 4.34 -6.06 -2.65
N ASN A 123 3.72 -6.05 -3.83
CA ASN A 123 4.40 -6.10 -5.12
C ASN A 123 4.90 -4.71 -5.59
N VAL A 124 4.76 -3.69 -4.75
CA VAL A 124 5.19 -2.31 -5.03
C VAL A 124 6.20 -1.85 -3.99
N HIS A 125 7.04 -0.90 -4.37
CA HIS A 125 8.00 -0.29 -3.45
C HIS A 125 7.30 0.59 -2.41
N MET A 126 7.49 0.30 -1.12
CA MET A 126 7.01 1.15 -0.03
C MET A 126 7.99 2.31 0.19
N GLN A 127 7.49 3.54 0.15
CA GLN A 127 8.27 4.75 0.38
C GLN A 127 7.82 5.46 1.66
N ASN A 128 8.74 6.18 2.30
CA ASN A 128 8.47 7.04 3.46
C ASN A 128 7.75 6.34 4.64
N MET A 129 8.00 5.05 4.85
CA MET A 129 7.45 4.33 5.99
C MET A 129 8.21 4.73 7.27
N PRO A 130 7.57 5.34 8.27
CA PRO A 130 8.24 5.71 9.51
C PRO A 130 8.50 4.46 10.36
N ILE A 131 9.73 4.33 10.85
CA ILE A 131 10.11 3.33 11.85
C ILE A 131 10.56 4.09 13.10
N LYS A 132 10.05 3.67 14.26
CA LYS A 132 10.37 4.30 15.54
C LYS A 132 10.56 3.23 16.61
N ASP A 133 11.71 3.25 17.28
CA ASP A 133 12.01 2.47 18.47
C ASP A 133 12.54 3.42 19.55
N GLU A 134 11.85 3.52 20.68
CA GLU A 134 12.15 4.48 21.75
C GLU A 134 12.93 3.80 22.88
N LEU A 135 14.16 3.37 22.60
CA LEU A 135 15.02 2.68 23.57
C LEU A 135 15.21 3.48 24.87
N SER A 136 15.31 4.81 24.76
CA SER A 136 15.43 5.73 25.90
C SER A 136 14.20 5.75 26.82
N ALA A 137 13.04 5.29 26.34
CA ALA A 137 11.80 5.24 27.12
C ALA A 137 11.65 3.92 27.88
N ILE A 138 12.49 2.92 27.61
CA ILE A 138 12.45 1.62 28.28
C ILE A 138 12.96 1.82 29.71
N LYS A 139 12.16 1.38 30.69
CA LYS A 139 12.47 1.51 32.11
C LYS A 139 12.50 0.16 32.80
N THR A 140 13.35 0.04 33.82
CA THR A 140 13.43 -1.12 34.70
C THR A 140 13.58 -0.68 36.15
N GLN A 141 13.37 -1.62 37.06
CA GLN A 141 13.57 -1.38 38.49
C GLN A 141 15.06 -1.42 38.83
N TYR A 142 15.52 -0.44 39.61
CA TYR A 142 16.86 -0.41 40.16
C TYR A 142 16.95 -1.12 41.51
N LEU A 143 18.18 -1.37 41.97
CA LEU A 143 18.43 -2.08 43.23
C LEU A 143 17.75 -1.40 44.44
N ASP A 144 17.64 -0.07 44.41
CA ASP A 144 16.99 0.74 45.45
C ASP A 144 15.44 0.71 45.38
N GLY A 145 14.90 -0.02 44.41
CA GLY A 145 13.47 -0.18 44.16
C GLY A 145 12.84 0.92 43.31
N SER A 146 13.58 1.96 42.92
CA SER A 146 13.09 3.00 42.00
C SER A 146 13.00 2.49 40.55
N MET A 147 12.25 3.20 39.71
CA MET A 147 12.21 2.92 38.26
C MET A 147 13.08 3.94 37.52
N GLY A 148 14.00 3.46 36.70
CA GLY A 148 14.85 4.31 35.86
C GLY A 148 15.04 3.75 34.46
N ALA A 149 15.85 4.42 33.63
CA ALA A 149 16.16 3.96 32.27
C ALA A 149 16.81 2.57 32.30
N ALA A 150 16.41 1.71 31.37
CA ALA A 150 16.95 0.35 31.24
C ALA A 150 18.31 0.31 30.54
N PHE A 151 18.62 1.33 29.73
CA PHE A 151 19.85 1.43 28.93
C PHE A 151 20.51 2.78 29.15
N ASP A 152 21.81 2.76 29.45
CA ASP A 152 22.62 3.97 29.60
C ASP A 152 23.13 4.48 28.24
N SER A 153 23.29 3.59 27.26
CA SER A 153 23.68 3.90 25.89
C SER A 153 23.25 2.80 24.92
N TRP A 154 23.25 3.10 23.62
CA TRP A 154 22.97 2.17 22.53
C TRP A 154 23.72 2.63 21.27
N THR A 155 23.97 1.71 20.35
CA THR A 155 24.69 1.93 19.08
C THR A 155 24.00 1.23 17.93
#